data_AF-A0A2H1FH46-F1
#
_entry.id   AF-A0A2H1FH46-F1
#
_cell.length_a   1.000
_cell.length_b   1.000
_cell.length_c   1.000
_cell.angle_alpha   90.00
_cell.angle_beta   90.00
_cell.angle_gamma   90.00
#
_symmetry.space_group_name_H-M   'P 1'
#
loop_
_entity.id
_entity.type
_entity.pdbx_description
1 polymer ?
#
loop_
_entity_poly.entity_id
_entity_poly.type
_entity_poly.pdbx_seq_one_letter_code
_entity_poly.pdbx_strand_id
1 'polypeptide(L)'
;MFSKQRILVFVIFIGIFSLSYLIGTQSKLSNDESQTFLKEFQKVVKGIDAIGIFEHNASVALPMFIPGLGLAWGTFAAWSTGVAFEALVTTTPTLAKVPPLALLYLSPFGIMELMAYSIGMSRSLLLVLVIIRKKSLKTELRHTAIEIGIVVALLLAGGFIEYYMIQHFGSNVIHTKSSL
;
A
#
# COMPACT_ATOMS: atom_id res chain seq x y z
N MET A 1 -0.15 -22.81 13.89
CA MET A 1 -0.62 -23.13 12.52
C MET A 1 0.60 -23.51 11.69
N PHE A 2 0.53 -24.51 10.80
CA PHE A 2 1.73 -24.94 10.04
C PHE A 2 2.21 -23.80 9.12
N SER A 3 3.54 -23.68 8.94
CA SER A 3 4.18 -22.61 8.14
C SER A 3 3.62 -22.50 6.71
N LYS A 4 3.32 -23.63 6.07
CA LYS A 4 2.72 -23.68 4.72
C LYS A 4 1.38 -22.95 4.61
N GLN A 5 0.53 -23.05 5.64
CA GLN A 5 -0.78 -22.38 5.64
C GLN A 5 -0.62 -20.85 5.78
N ARG A 6 0.41 -20.38 6.49
CA ARG A 6 0.68 -18.94 6.63
C ARG A 6 1.14 -18.33 5.32
N ILE A 7 2.05 -19.00 4.62
CA ILE A 7 2.53 -18.57 3.29
C ILE A 7 1.38 -18.54 2.30
N LEU A 8 0.52 -19.56 2.29
CA LEU A 8 -0.65 -19.59 1.41
C LEU A 8 -1.59 -18.40 1.67
N VAL A 9 -1.91 -18.11 2.94
CA VAL A 9 -2.75 -16.97 3.31
C VAL A 9 -2.10 -15.65 2.86
N PHE A 10 -0.79 -15.49 3.06
CA PHE A 10 -0.04 -14.34 2.56
C PHE A 10 -0.15 -14.14 1.05
N VAL A 11 0.05 -15.19 0.25
CA VAL A 11 -0.07 -15.12 -1.21
C VAL A 11 -1.51 -14.78 -1.64
N ILE A 12 -2.51 -15.33 -0.96
CA ILE A 12 -3.91 -14.97 -1.19
C ILE A 12 -4.13 -13.48 -0.96
N PHE A 13 -3.56 -12.91 0.12
CA PHE A 13 -3.71 -11.50 0.43
C PHE A 13 -2.97 -10.56 -0.54
N ILE A 14 -1.84 -10.99 -1.11
CA ILE A 14 -1.22 -10.28 -2.25
C ILE A 14 -2.23 -10.18 -3.41
N GLY A 15 -2.90 -11.29 -3.74
CA GLY A 15 -3.91 -11.33 -4.80
C GLY A 15 -5.11 -10.44 -4.50
N ILE A 16 -5.64 -10.49 -3.27
CA ILE A 16 -6.78 -9.65 -2.83
C ILE A 16 -6.40 -8.17 -2.88
N PHE A 17 -5.22 -7.80 -2.38
CA PHE A 17 -4.74 -6.42 -2.41
C PHE A 17 -4.64 -5.92 -3.86
N SER A 18 -4.00 -6.70 -4.73
CA SER A 18 -3.81 -6.35 -6.14
C SER A 18 -5.14 -6.21 -6.88
N LEU A 19 -6.09 -7.10 -6.62
CA LEU A 19 -7.43 -7.06 -7.22
C LEU A 19 -8.20 -5.82 -6.74
N SER A 20 -8.16 -5.54 -5.43
CA SER A 20 -8.83 -4.37 -4.86
C SER A 20 -8.27 -3.06 -5.43
N TYR A 21 -6.94 -2.96 -5.55
CA TYR A 21 -6.28 -1.85 -6.23
C TYR A 21 -6.76 -1.71 -7.69
N LEU A 22 -6.79 -2.80 -8.46
CA LEU A 22 -7.23 -2.78 -9.85
C LEU A 22 -8.72 -2.42 -10.01
N ILE A 23 -9.56 -2.75 -9.03
CA ILE A 23 -10.95 -2.28 -8.97
C ILE A 23 -10.97 -0.76 -8.72
N GLY A 24 -10.12 -0.27 -7.80
CA GLY A 24 -9.98 1.16 -7.54
C GLY A 24 -9.57 1.97 -8.76
N THR A 25 -8.69 1.43 -9.60
CA THR A 25 -8.24 2.09 -10.84
C THR A 25 -9.33 2.16 -11.91
N GLN A 26 -10.46 1.50 -11.70
CA GLN A 26 -11.63 1.55 -12.59
C GLN A 26 -12.71 2.51 -12.07
N SER A 27 -12.45 3.21 -10.96
CA SER A 27 -13.32 4.28 -10.48
C SER A 27 -13.36 5.39 -11.53
N LYS A 28 -14.40 5.39 -12.38
CA LYS A 28 -14.63 6.37 -13.45
C LYS A 28 -14.94 7.76 -12.87
N LEU A 29 -13.96 8.38 -12.23
CA LEU A 29 -14.07 9.74 -11.72
C LEU A 29 -14.16 10.73 -12.89
N SER A 30 -15.02 11.74 -12.76
CA SER A 30 -14.99 12.88 -13.66
C SER A 30 -13.68 13.67 -13.51
N ASN A 31 -13.38 14.56 -14.46
CA ASN A 31 -12.21 15.44 -14.37
C ASN A 31 -12.25 16.33 -13.11
N ASP A 32 -13.42 16.82 -12.73
CA ASP A 32 -13.59 17.72 -11.57
C ASP A 32 -13.42 16.95 -10.25
N GLU A 33 -13.96 15.73 -10.17
CA GLU A 33 -13.75 14.83 -9.01
C GLU A 33 -12.28 14.43 -8.90
N SER A 34 -11.62 14.10 -10.01
CA SER A 34 -10.20 13.73 -10.04
C SER A 34 -9.31 14.89 -9.58
N GLN A 35 -9.55 16.10 -10.06
CA GLN A 35 -8.81 17.29 -9.61
C GLN A 35 -9.03 17.58 -8.13
N THR A 36 -10.27 17.43 -7.64
CA THR A 36 -10.58 17.62 -6.21
C THR A 36 -9.87 16.58 -5.35
N PHE A 37 -9.96 15.30 -5.73
CA PHE A 37 -9.27 14.21 -5.05
C PHE A 37 -7.77 14.44 -5.03
N LEU A 38 -7.15 14.77 -6.17
CA LEU A 38 -5.72 15.02 -6.24
C LEU A 38 -5.29 16.23 -5.44
N LYS A 39 -6.11 17.28 -5.36
CA LYS A 39 -5.80 18.45 -4.53
C LYS A 39 -5.75 18.07 -3.05
N GLU A 40 -6.71 17.27 -2.58
CA GLU A 40 -6.69 16.79 -1.19
C GLU A 40 -5.54 15.81 -0.96
N PHE A 41 -5.29 14.90 -1.90
CA PHE A 41 -4.15 13.98 -1.84
C PHE A 41 -2.83 14.73 -1.77
N GLN A 42 -2.63 15.73 -2.65
CA GLN A 42 -1.45 16.59 -2.67
C GLN A 42 -1.28 17.38 -1.38
N LYS A 43 -2.35 17.81 -0.69
CA LYS A 43 -2.19 18.45 0.63
C LYS A 43 -1.58 17.52 1.67
N VAL A 44 -1.84 16.21 1.56
CA VAL A 44 -1.29 15.19 2.47
C VAL A 44 0.16 14.85 2.11
N VAL A 45 0.50 14.80 0.81
CA VAL A 45 1.82 14.31 0.36
C VAL A 45 2.80 15.40 -0.09
N LYS A 46 2.38 16.66 -0.23
CA LYS A 46 3.26 17.74 -0.72
C LYS A 46 4.30 18.11 0.34
N GLY A 47 5.57 18.02 -0.06
CA GLY A 47 6.70 18.32 0.84
C GLY A 47 6.98 17.21 1.86
N ILE A 48 6.36 16.03 1.68
CA ILE A 48 6.63 14.87 2.52
C ILE A 48 8.07 14.41 2.28
N ASP A 49 8.80 14.21 3.37
CA ASP A 49 10.13 13.61 3.32
C ASP A 49 10.05 12.08 3.45
N ALA A 50 11.19 11.41 3.42
CA ALA A 50 11.26 9.95 3.56
C ALA A 50 10.58 9.44 4.85
N ILE A 51 10.68 10.21 5.95
CA ILE A 51 10.06 9.85 7.23
C ILE A 51 8.55 10.00 7.15
N GLY A 52 8.05 11.08 6.56
CA GLY A 52 6.61 11.26 6.36
C GLY A 52 5.99 10.17 5.48
N ILE A 53 6.68 9.73 4.42
CA ILE A 53 6.21 8.61 3.58
C ILE A 53 6.12 7.32 4.40
N PHE A 54 7.17 7.04 5.19
CA PHE A 54 7.18 5.91 6.12
C PHE A 54 6.02 6.00 7.12
N GLU A 55 5.82 7.15 7.78
CA GLU A 55 4.77 7.34 8.78
C GLU A 55 3.37 7.18 8.19
N HIS A 56 3.14 7.73 6.99
CA HIS A 56 1.89 7.54 6.26
C HIS A 56 1.61 6.05 6.04
N ASN A 57 2.54 5.32 5.41
CA ASN A 57 2.36 3.90 5.14
C ASN A 57 2.27 3.06 6.43
N ALA A 58 3.03 3.40 7.47
CA ALA A 58 2.94 2.73 8.77
C ALA A 58 1.58 2.94 9.43
N SER A 59 1.04 4.16 9.37
CA SER A 59 -0.30 4.49 9.88
C SER A 59 -1.40 3.69 9.18
N VAL A 60 -1.21 3.37 7.89
CA VAL A 60 -2.11 2.52 7.11
C VAL A 60 -1.90 1.04 7.42
N ALA A 61 -0.65 0.56 7.55
CA ALA A 61 -0.33 -0.84 7.77
C ALA A 61 -0.68 -1.36 9.17
N LEU A 62 -0.39 -0.59 10.22
CA LEU A 62 -0.51 -1.07 11.60
C LEU A 62 -1.94 -1.47 11.99
N PRO A 63 -3.00 -0.74 11.61
CA PRO A 63 -4.39 -1.19 11.81
C PRO A 63 -4.70 -2.51 11.12
N MET A 64 -3.95 -2.90 10.08
CA MET A 64 -4.15 -4.18 9.41
C MET A 64 -3.84 -5.39 10.31
N PHE A 65 -3.15 -5.23 11.44
CA PHE A 65 -2.92 -6.32 12.39
C PHE A 65 -4.09 -6.56 13.34
N ILE A 66 -5.09 -5.68 13.38
CA ILE A 66 -6.25 -5.81 14.25
C ILE A 66 -7.12 -6.97 13.73
N PRO A 67 -7.44 -7.98 14.56
CA PRO A 67 -8.24 -9.14 14.14
C PRO A 67 -9.59 -8.73 13.54
N GLY A 68 -9.89 -9.18 12.32
CA GLY A 68 -11.12 -8.90 11.59
C GLY A 68 -11.09 -7.58 10.83
N LEU A 69 -10.68 -6.50 11.51
CA LEU A 69 -10.59 -5.17 10.89
C LEU A 69 -9.58 -5.13 9.73
N GLY A 70 -8.44 -5.81 9.89
CA GLY A 70 -7.33 -5.67 8.96
C GLY A 70 -7.61 -6.12 7.52
N LEU A 71 -8.48 -7.12 7.33
CA LEU A 71 -8.97 -7.51 6.00
C LEU A 71 -9.75 -6.36 5.34
N ALA A 72 -10.71 -5.78 6.05
CA ALA A 72 -11.53 -4.69 5.51
C ALA A 72 -10.68 -3.43 5.26
N TRP A 73 -9.83 -3.07 6.23
CA TRP A 73 -8.95 -1.92 6.16
C TRP A 73 -7.94 -2.03 5.02
N GLY A 74 -7.24 -3.17 4.89
CA GLY A 74 -6.27 -3.36 3.81
C GLY A 74 -6.90 -3.39 2.42
N THR A 75 -8.10 -3.96 2.30
CA THR A 75 -8.85 -3.95 1.04
C THR A 75 -9.27 -2.53 0.66
N PHE A 76 -9.77 -1.75 1.63
CA PHE A 76 -10.12 -0.35 1.44
C PHE A 76 -8.90 0.50 1.08
N ALA A 77 -7.77 0.33 1.77
CA ALA A 77 -6.53 1.03 1.49
C ALA A 77 -6.03 0.76 0.06
N ALA A 78 -6.05 -0.52 -0.37
CA ALA A 78 -5.70 -0.90 -1.73
C ALA A 78 -6.61 -0.23 -2.77
N TRP A 79 -7.93 -0.30 -2.56
CA TRP A 79 -8.91 0.33 -3.44
C TRP A 79 -8.70 1.85 -3.53
N SER A 80 -8.57 2.54 -2.39
CA SER A 80 -8.32 3.98 -2.31
C SER A 80 -7.03 4.39 -3.03
N THR A 81 -5.98 3.57 -2.93
CA THR A 81 -4.72 3.79 -3.67
C THR A 81 -4.94 3.64 -5.18
N GLY A 82 -5.76 2.68 -5.61
CA GLY A 82 -6.17 2.54 -7.01
C GLY A 82 -6.98 3.74 -7.53
N VAL A 83 -7.89 4.27 -6.71
CA VAL A 83 -8.63 5.50 -7.02
C VAL A 83 -7.68 6.69 -7.17
N ALA A 84 -6.68 6.81 -6.30
CA ALA A 84 -5.65 7.84 -6.40
C ALA A 84 -4.85 7.73 -7.70
N PHE A 85 -4.48 6.51 -8.09
CA PHE A 85 -3.82 6.28 -9.38
C PHE A 85 -4.69 6.68 -10.56
N GLU A 86 -5.98 6.35 -10.56
CA GLU A 86 -6.88 6.75 -11.65
C GLU A 86 -7.02 8.27 -11.74
N ALA A 87 -7.19 8.96 -10.61
CA ALA A 87 -7.23 10.42 -10.60
C ALA A 87 -5.93 11.05 -11.17
N LEU A 88 -4.76 10.46 -10.89
CA LEU A 88 -3.48 10.86 -11.49
C LEU A 88 -3.47 10.65 -13.00
N VAL A 89 -3.95 9.50 -13.50
CA VAL A 89 -4.02 9.19 -14.94
C VAL A 89 -4.99 10.13 -15.65
N THR A 90 -6.17 10.40 -15.08
CA THR A 90 -7.18 11.30 -15.66
C THR A 90 -6.64 12.72 -15.87
N THR A 91 -5.80 13.22 -14.95
CA THR A 91 -5.25 14.57 -15.01
C THR A 91 -3.87 14.65 -15.68
N THR A 92 -3.21 13.51 -15.90
CA THR A 92 -1.86 13.42 -16.49
C THR A 92 -1.86 12.44 -17.65
N PRO A 93 -2.18 12.88 -18.89
CA PRO A 93 -2.36 11.99 -20.04
C PRO A 93 -1.16 11.10 -20.39
N THR A 94 0.05 11.51 -20.00
CA THR A 94 1.27 10.70 -20.21
C THR A 94 1.28 9.42 -19.38
N LEU A 95 0.55 9.37 -18.26
CA LEU A 95 0.45 8.18 -17.39
C LEU A 95 -0.59 7.17 -17.87
N ALA A 96 -1.47 7.52 -18.82
CA ALA A 96 -2.50 6.61 -19.34
C ALA A 96 -1.96 5.34 -20.02
N LYS A 97 -0.68 5.34 -20.41
CA LYS A 97 0.00 4.17 -21.00
C LYS A 97 0.64 3.26 -19.96
N VAL A 98 0.70 3.68 -18.69
CA VAL A 98 1.31 2.91 -17.61
C VAL A 98 0.28 1.89 -17.11
N PRO A 99 0.57 0.58 -17.16
CA PRO A 99 -0.32 -0.41 -16.58
C PRO A 99 -0.51 -0.15 -15.09
N PRO A 100 -1.73 -0.14 -14.53
CA PRO A 100 -1.94 0.24 -13.13
C PRO A 100 -1.11 -0.59 -12.13
N LEU A 101 -0.97 -1.89 -12.38
CA LEU A 101 -0.19 -2.80 -11.54
C LEU A 101 1.33 -2.57 -11.62
N ALA A 102 1.82 -1.82 -12.62
CA ALA A 102 3.24 -1.53 -12.75
C ALA A 102 3.77 -0.79 -11.52
N LEU A 103 2.98 0.12 -10.94
CA LEU A 103 3.39 0.84 -9.74
C LEU A 103 3.62 -0.11 -8.56
N LEU A 104 2.74 -1.09 -8.33
CA LEU A 104 2.90 -2.05 -7.24
C LEU A 104 4.05 -3.05 -7.48
N TYR A 105 4.18 -3.55 -8.70
CA TYR A 105 5.03 -4.71 -8.96
C TYR A 105 6.39 -4.38 -9.59
N LEU A 106 6.55 -3.21 -10.20
CA LEU A 106 7.79 -2.80 -10.84
C LEU A 106 8.56 -1.73 -10.05
N SER A 107 7.91 -1.09 -9.08
CA SER A 107 8.61 -0.20 -8.17
C SER A 107 9.10 -0.94 -6.92
N PRO A 108 10.34 -0.68 -6.45
CA PRO A 108 10.86 -1.33 -5.25
C PRO A 108 10.05 -0.97 -4.00
N PHE A 109 9.60 0.28 -3.86
CA PHE A 109 8.75 0.68 -2.73
C PHE A 109 7.36 0.04 -2.79
N GLY A 110 6.75 -0.07 -3.98
CA GLY A 110 5.46 -0.72 -4.18
C GLY A 110 5.48 -2.20 -3.80
N ILE A 111 6.57 -2.93 -4.10
CA ILE A 111 6.73 -4.33 -3.67
C ILE A 111 6.80 -4.39 -2.13
N MET A 112 7.57 -3.49 -1.50
CA MET A 112 7.71 -3.46 -0.04
C MET A 112 6.38 -3.15 0.64
N GLU A 113 5.61 -2.19 0.14
CA GLU A 113 4.26 -1.87 0.62
C GLU A 113 3.29 -3.03 0.43
N LEU A 114 3.24 -3.62 -0.76
CA LEU A 114 2.39 -4.78 -1.06
C LEU A 114 2.67 -5.94 -0.10
N MET A 115 3.95 -6.23 0.15
CA MET A 115 4.36 -7.24 1.12
C MET A 115 3.95 -6.85 2.53
N ALA A 116 4.21 -5.61 2.95
CA ALA A 116 3.91 -5.13 4.29
C ALA A 116 2.41 -5.20 4.61
N TYR A 117 1.57 -4.71 3.71
CA TYR A 117 0.12 -4.74 3.85
C TYR A 117 -0.43 -6.17 3.81
N SER A 118 0.07 -7.00 2.91
CA SER A 118 -0.35 -8.41 2.83
C SER A 118 0.01 -9.21 4.09
N ILE A 119 1.15 -8.91 4.74
CA ILE A 119 1.51 -9.49 6.05
C ILE A 119 0.48 -9.10 7.11
N GLY A 120 0.16 -7.80 7.22
CA GLY A 120 -0.83 -7.29 8.18
C GLY A 120 -2.20 -7.94 7.99
N MET A 121 -2.74 -7.89 6.77
CA MET A 121 -4.04 -8.49 6.43
C MET A 121 -4.08 -9.99 6.73
N SER A 122 -3.01 -10.71 6.37
CA SER A 122 -2.86 -12.13 6.69
C SER A 122 -2.95 -12.36 8.19
N ARG A 123 -2.17 -11.63 8.97
CA ARG A 123 -2.13 -11.77 10.42
C ARG A 123 -3.49 -11.49 11.06
N SER A 124 -4.24 -10.51 10.56
CA SER A 124 -5.61 -10.24 11.00
C SER A 124 -6.51 -11.47 10.86
N LEU A 125 -6.54 -12.11 9.68
CA LEU A 125 -7.34 -13.32 9.46
C LEU A 125 -6.89 -14.47 10.36
N LEU A 126 -5.57 -14.68 10.49
CA LEU A 126 -5.03 -15.75 11.31
C LEU A 126 -5.40 -15.62 12.78
N LEU A 127 -5.37 -14.39 13.31
CA LEU A 127 -5.78 -14.12 14.68
C LEU A 127 -7.28 -14.40 14.87
N VAL A 128 -8.13 -13.98 13.92
CA VAL A 128 -9.57 -14.31 13.94
C VAL A 128 -9.80 -15.81 13.97
N LEU A 129 -9.12 -16.58 13.11
CA LEU A 129 -9.26 -18.04 13.08
C LEU A 129 -8.84 -18.70 14.39
N VAL A 130 -7.84 -18.15 15.09
CA VAL A 130 -7.38 -18.66 16.39
C VAL A 130 -8.37 -18.33 17.50
N ILE A 131 -8.93 -17.11 17.49
CA ILE A 131 -9.99 -16.67 18.42
C ILE A 131 -11.23 -17.55 18.27
N ILE A 132 -11.73 -17.73 17.03
CA ILE A 132 -12.92 -18.55 16.75
C ILE A 132 -12.70 -20.00 17.18
N ARG A 133 -11.50 -20.55 16.95
CA ARG A 133 -11.15 -21.92 17.34
C ARG A 133 -10.80 -22.07 18.82
N LYS A 134 -10.91 -21.01 19.63
CA LYS A 134 -10.59 -20.98 21.06
C LYS A 134 -9.21 -21.55 21.39
N LYS A 135 -8.23 -21.34 20.50
CA LYS A 135 -6.84 -21.78 20.70
C LYS A 135 -6.04 -20.69 21.42
N SER A 136 -4.94 -21.09 22.08
CA SER A 136 -4.07 -20.15 22.80
C SER A 136 -3.50 -19.07 21.87
N LEU A 137 -3.65 -17.79 22.26
CA LEU A 137 -3.15 -16.63 21.51
C LEU A 137 -1.66 -16.35 21.76
N LYS A 138 -1.05 -16.91 22.82
CA LYS A 138 0.30 -16.54 23.26
C LYS A 138 1.34 -16.65 22.13
N THR A 139 1.32 -17.78 21.43
CA THR A 139 2.22 -18.02 20.31
C THR A 139 1.92 -17.11 19.13
N GLU A 140 0.65 -16.78 18.88
CA GLU A 140 0.27 -15.93 17.75
C GLU A 140 0.60 -14.46 18.01
N LEU A 141 0.47 -13.96 19.24
CA LEU A 141 0.89 -12.61 19.63
C LEU A 141 2.39 -12.39 19.46
N ARG A 142 3.22 -13.39 19.80
CA ARG A 142 4.67 -13.33 19.52
C ARG A 142 4.95 -13.19 18.03
N HIS A 143 4.24 -13.95 17.19
CA HIS A 143 4.37 -13.84 15.74
C HIS A 143 3.87 -12.48 15.22
N THR A 144 2.76 -11.97 15.75
CA THR A 144 2.26 -10.62 15.43
C THR A 144 3.33 -9.57 15.71
N ALA A 145 3.99 -9.60 16.87
CA ALA A 145 5.03 -8.63 17.21
C ALA A 145 6.23 -8.70 16.25
N ILE A 146 6.67 -9.91 15.88
CA ILE A 146 7.76 -10.09 14.91
C ILE A 146 7.36 -9.55 13.53
N GLU A 147 6.14 -9.86 13.07
CA GLU A 147 5.64 -9.40 11.78
C GLU A 147 5.43 -7.89 11.73
N ILE A 148 4.99 -7.26 12.82
CA ILE A 148 4.94 -5.80 12.95
C ILE A 148 6.35 -5.22 12.79
N GLY A 149 7.37 -5.80 13.43
CA GLY A 149 8.76 -5.36 13.28
C GLY A 149 9.26 -5.47 11.83
N ILE A 150 8.92 -6.56 11.13
CA ILE A 150 9.24 -6.75 9.71
C ILE A 150 8.54 -5.69 8.85
N VAL A 151 7.24 -5.47 9.08
CA VAL A 151 6.43 -4.47 8.36
C VAL A 151 7.01 -3.08 8.55
N VAL A 152 7.33 -2.67 9.78
CA VAL A 152 7.92 -1.35 10.07
C VAL A 152 9.27 -1.19 9.33
N ALA A 153 10.12 -2.21 9.33
CA ALA A 153 11.40 -2.17 8.62
C ALA A 153 11.22 -2.09 7.09
N LEU A 154 10.29 -2.86 6.52
CA LEU A 154 9.96 -2.81 5.09
C LEU A 154 9.47 -1.43 4.68
N LEU A 155 8.55 -0.84 5.46
CA LEU A 155 7.98 0.47 5.16
C LEU A 155 8.97 1.61 5.36
N LEU A 156 9.87 1.49 6.34
CA LEU A 156 10.95 2.45 6.53
C LEU A 156 11.88 2.45 5.31
N ALA A 157 12.34 1.27 4.88
CA ALA A 157 13.15 1.15 3.67
C ALA A 157 12.39 1.64 2.43
N GLY A 158 11.11 1.27 2.31
CA GLY A 158 10.22 1.70 1.23
C GLY A 158 10.10 3.22 1.14
N GLY A 159 9.88 3.91 2.27
CA GLY A 159 9.74 5.37 2.30
C GLY A 159 11.02 6.11 1.89
N PHE A 160 12.19 5.63 2.30
CA PHE A 160 13.47 6.19 1.83
C PHE A 160 13.72 5.93 0.34
N ILE A 161 13.39 4.72 -0.15
CA ILE A 161 13.53 4.38 -1.57
C ILE A 161 12.57 5.20 -2.43
N GLU A 162 11.32 5.33 -2.02
CA GLU A 162 10.31 6.14 -2.72
C GLU A 162 10.73 7.60 -2.77
N TYR A 163 11.12 8.18 -1.64
CA TYR A 163 11.60 9.56 -1.58
C TYR A 163 12.80 9.78 -2.50
N TYR A 164 13.79 8.88 -2.47
CA TYR A 164 14.94 8.94 -3.36
C TYR A 164 14.52 8.89 -4.84
N MET A 165 13.59 7.99 -5.19
CA MET A 165 13.08 7.87 -6.55
C MET A 165 12.34 9.13 -7.02
N ILE A 166 11.51 9.72 -6.16
CA ILE A 166 10.80 10.97 -6.46
C ILE A 166 11.83 12.09 -6.71
N GLN A 167 12.86 12.21 -5.86
CA GLN A 167 13.85 13.27 -5.98
C GLN A 167 14.76 13.12 -7.21
N HIS A 168 15.09 11.92 -7.63
CA HIS A 168 16.03 11.71 -8.75
C HIS A 168 15.33 11.49 -10.09
N PHE A 169 14.18 10.81 -10.10
CA PHE A 169 13.44 10.53 -11.33
C PHE A 169 12.27 11.50 -11.54
N GLY A 170 11.66 12.02 -10.48
CA GLY A 170 10.61 13.05 -10.58
C GLY A 170 11.16 14.43 -10.95
N SER A 171 12.32 14.83 -10.41
CA SER A 171 12.96 16.13 -10.68
C SER A 171 13.51 16.27 -12.11
N ASN A 172 13.95 15.17 -12.72
CA ASN A 172 14.45 15.15 -14.10
C ASN A 172 13.33 15.43 -15.14
N VAL A 173 12.07 15.23 -14.78
CA VAL A 173 10.90 15.59 -15.62
C VAL A 173 10.65 17.11 -15.60
N ILE A 174 11.00 17.80 -14.52
CA ILE A 174 10.77 19.25 -14.37
C ILE A 174 11.87 20.07 -15.06
N HIS A 175 13.14 19.66 -14.97
CA HIS A 175 14.25 20.42 -15.56
C HIS A 175 14.31 20.37 -17.10
N THR A 176 13.81 19.30 -17.72
CA THR A 176 13.76 19.17 -19.19
C THR A 176 12.79 20.18 -19.84
N LYS A 177 11.84 20.76 -19.08
CA LYS A 177 10.92 21.81 -19.56
C LYS A 177 11.50 23.23 -19.53
N SER A 178 12.69 23.45 -18.96
CA SER A 178 13.32 24.79 -18.91
C SER A 178 14.38 25.01 -20.00
N SER A 179 14.66 23.99 -20.82
CA SER A 179 15.70 24.02 -21.84
C SER A 179 15.17 23.79 -23.28
N LEU A 180 13.87 24.00 -23.50
CA LEU A 180 13.24 24.02 -24.82
C LEU A 180 12.36 25.27 -24.96
#